data_AF-A0A0A8XCA5-F1
#
_entry.id   AF-A0A0A8XCA5-F1
#
_cell.length_a   1.000
_cell.length_b   1.000
_cell.length_c   1.000
_cell.angle_alpha   90.00
_cell.angle_beta   90.00
_cell.angle_gamma   90.00
#
_symmetry.space_group_name_H-M   'P 1'
#
loop_
_entity.id
_entity.type
_entity.pdbx_description
1 polymer ?
#
loop_
_entity_poly.entity_id
_entity_poly.type
_entity_poly.pdbx_seq_one_letter_code
_entity_poly.pdbx_strand_id
1 'polypeptide(L)'
;MVSEQINKSLVHSLIDILWSEQHKDNEQVIYQSFSFMKKTDELPEGLKRIYEDMKVYLNMEHSFYHPFKILHPYEWALERLEPEYFRKMRSLFYKEDFGEDRWLPF
;
A
#
# COMPACT_ATOMS: atom_id res chain seq x y z
N MET A 1 5.84 -16.98 15.91
CA MET A 1 5.64 -15.70 16.61
C MET A 1 6.53 -14.59 16.08
N VAL A 2 7.84 -14.81 15.86
CA VAL A 2 8.74 -13.76 15.31
C VAL A 2 8.45 -13.40 13.84
N SER A 3 8.18 -14.38 12.96
CA SER A 3 7.89 -14.13 11.54
C SER A 3 6.60 -13.34 11.32
N GLU A 4 5.57 -13.59 12.14
CA GLU A 4 4.29 -12.91 12.04
C GLU A 4 4.41 -11.41 12.35
N GLN A 5 5.22 -11.06 13.36
CA GLN A 5 5.42 -9.67 13.77
C GLN A 5 6.29 -8.89 12.78
N ILE A 6 7.28 -9.55 12.17
CA ILE A 6 8.09 -9.00 11.07
C ILE A 6 7.19 -8.71 9.85
N ASN A 7 6.30 -9.65 9.51
CA ASN A 7 5.35 -9.48 8.41
C ASN A 7 4.38 -8.32 8.66
N LYS A 8 3.91 -8.12 9.90
CA LYS A 8 3.05 -6.96 10.23
C LYS A 8 3.77 -5.64 10.04
N SER A 9 5.00 -5.51 10.55
CA SER A 9 5.80 -4.30 10.40
C SER A 9 6.08 -3.94 8.93
N LEU A 10 6.38 -4.96 8.12
CA LEU A 10 6.53 -4.82 6.68
C LEU A 10 5.24 -4.28 6.02
N VAL A 11 4.10 -4.92 6.31
CA VAL A 11 2.82 -4.54 5.71
C VAL A 11 2.40 -3.13 6.14
N HIS A 12 2.63 -2.75 7.39
CA HIS A 12 2.37 -1.37 7.87
C HIS A 12 3.21 -0.36 7.11
N SER A 13 4.51 -0.62 6.95
CA SER A 13 5.41 0.26 6.19
C SER A 13 4.97 0.41 4.72
N LEU A 14 4.47 -0.66 4.12
CA LEU A 14 3.93 -0.64 2.75
C LEU A 14 2.62 0.15 2.65
N ILE A 15 1.75 0.05 3.65
CA ILE A 15 0.52 0.86 3.76
C ILE A 15 0.88 2.34 3.94
N ASP A 16 1.90 2.64 4.73
CA ASP A 16 2.38 4.01 4.94
C ASP A 16 2.93 4.62 3.64
N ILE A 17 3.66 3.84 2.83
CA ILE A 17 4.13 4.27 1.49
C ILE A 17 2.95 4.55 0.56
N LEU A 18 1.94 3.67 0.54
CA LEU A 18 0.74 3.80 -0.29
C LEU A 18 -0.04 5.08 0.02
N TRP A 19 -0.20 5.41 1.31
CA TRP A 19 -0.96 6.57 1.79
C TRP A 19 -0.08 7.77 2.14
N SER A 20 1.17 7.80 1.72
CA SER A 20 2.07 8.91 1.99
C SER A 20 1.71 10.13 1.14
N GLU A 21 1.43 11.27 1.80
CA GLU A 21 1.21 12.56 1.12
C GLU A 21 2.42 13.02 0.29
N GLN A 22 3.60 12.44 0.53
CA GLN A 22 4.84 12.79 -0.18
C GLN A 22 4.89 12.19 -1.59
N HIS A 23 4.06 11.19 -1.91
CA HIS A 23 4.04 10.51 -3.20
C HIS A 23 2.73 10.80 -3.94
N LYS A 24 2.67 11.97 -4.58
CA LYS A 24 1.50 12.39 -5.38
C LYS A 24 1.34 11.62 -6.69
N ASP A 25 2.37 10.89 -7.11
CA ASP A 25 2.38 10.11 -8.34
C ASP A 25 2.37 8.60 -8.03
N ASN A 26 1.44 7.91 -8.68
CA ASN A 26 1.27 6.46 -8.62
C ASN A 26 2.55 5.70 -8.97
N GLU A 27 3.37 6.22 -9.90
CA GLU A 27 4.63 5.56 -10.26
C GLU A 27 5.65 5.60 -9.12
N GLN A 28 5.69 6.70 -8.36
CA GLN A 28 6.58 6.81 -7.21
C GLN A 28 6.17 5.85 -6.09
N VAL A 29 4.87 5.69 -5.84
CA VAL A 29 4.35 4.70 -4.89
C VAL A 29 4.82 3.30 -5.30
N ILE A 30 4.63 2.91 -6.57
CA ILE A 30 5.09 1.61 -7.08
C ILE A 30 6.60 1.43 -6.89
N TYR A 31 7.40 2.44 -7.26
CA TYR A 31 8.85 2.38 -7.15
C TYR A 31 9.33 2.22 -5.70
N GLN A 32 8.75 2.98 -4.77
CA GLN A 32 9.13 2.92 -3.37
C GLN A 32 8.70 1.61 -2.71
N SER A 33 7.47 1.17 -2.95
CA SER A 33 6.96 -0.10 -2.47
C SER A 33 7.81 -1.27 -2.98
N PHE A 34 8.17 -1.27 -4.28
CA PHE A 34 9.06 -2.26 -4.85
C PHE A 34 10.44 -2.25 -4.20
N SER A 35 11.04 -1.06 -4.05
CA SER A 35 12.36 -0.89 -3.43
C SER A 35 12.39 -1.34 -1.98
N PHE A 36 11.29 -1.15 -1.25
CA PHE A 36 11.13 -1.62 0.13
C PHE A 36 10.98 -3.15 0.20
N MET A 37 10.10 -3.72 -0.63
CA MET A 37 9.91 -5.17 -0.74
C MET A 37 11.20 -5.90 -1.13
N LYS A 38 12.00 -5.32 -2.04
CA LYS A 38 13.28 -5.89 -2.48
C LYS A 38 14.31 -6.03 -1.36
N LYS A 39 14.23 -5.20 -0.30
CA LYS A 39 15.14 -5.25 0.86
C LYS A 39 14.73 -6.29 1.91
N THR A 40 13.62 -6.98 1.68
CA THR A 40 13.05 -7.93 2.63
C THR A 40 13.28 -9.35 2.13
N ASP A 41 13.83 -10.21 2.97
CA ASP A 41 14.15 -11.60 2.60
C ASP A 41 12.90 -12.48 2.45
N GLU A 42 11.82 -12.18 3.16
CA GLU A 42 10.58 -12.95 3.13
C GLU A 42 9.36 -12.05 2.92
N LEU A 43 8.69 -12.21 1.77
CA LEU A 43 7.44 -11.51 1.47
C LEU A 43 6.24 -12.42 1.78
N PRO A 44 5.17 -11.87 2.39
CA PRO A 44 3.89 -12.57 2.50
C PRO A 44 3.38 -13.03 1.15
N GLU A 45 2.73 -14.20 1.11
CA GLU A 45 2.25 -14.82 -0.13
C GLU A 45 1.38 -13.87 -0.99
N GLY A 46 0.54 -13.06 -0.34
CA GLY A 46 -0.30 -12.06 -1.01
C GLY A 46 0.46 -10.95 -1.72
N LEU A 47 1.72 -10.70 -1.36
CA LEU A 47 2.57 -9.64 -1.95
C LEU A 47 3.58 -10.17 -2.99
N LYS A 48 3.88 -11.48 -3.00
CA LYS A 48 4.85 -12.06 -3.96
C LYS A 48 4.45 -11.83 -5.41
N ARG A 49 3.17 -12.04 -5.74
CA ARG A 49 2.65 -11.80 -7.10
C ARG A 49 2.72 -10.31 -7.45
N ILE A 50 2.33 -9.44 -6.53
CA ILE A 50 2.38 -8.00 -6.71
C ILE A 50 3.82 -7.51 -6.93
N TYR A 51 4.78 -8.07 -6.22
CA TYR A 51 6.20 -7.77 -6.40
C TYR A 51 6.69 -8.07 -7.83
N GLU A 52 6.32 -9.21 -8.39
CA GLU A 52 6.65 -9.54 -9.78
C GLU A 52 5.93 -8.61 -10.77
N ASP A 53 4.66 -8.27 -10.52
CA ASP A 53 3.91 -7.32 -11.36
C ASP A 53 4.56 -5.92 -11.35
N MET A 54 5.00 -5.43 -10.18
CA MET A 54 5.75 -4.19 -10.02
C MET A 54 7.11 -4.24 -10.72
N LYS A 55 7.82 -5.37 -10.61
CA LYS A 55 9.10 -5.59 -11.28
C LYS A 55 8.96 -5.54 -12.80
N VAL A 56 7.93 -6.19 -13.34
CA VAL A 56 7.65 -6.14 -14.79
C VAL A 56 7.36 -4.70 -15.19
N TYR A 57 6.47 -4.02 -14.48
CA TYR A 57 6.12 -2.62 -14.74
C TYR A 57 7.34 -1.69 -14.83
N LEU A 58 8.20 -1.74 -13.82
CA LEU A 58 9.38 -0.86 -13.73
C LEU A 58 10.45 -1.19 -14.79
N ASN A 59 10.41 -2.37 -15.41
CA ASN A 59 11.35 -2.77 -16.45
C ASN A 59 10.78 -2.63 -17.88
N MET A 60 9.51 -2.26 -18.04
CA MET A 60 8.94 -1.96 -19.36
C MET A 60 9.27 -0.52 -19.76
N GLU A 61 9.56 -0.28 -21.04
CA GLU A 61 9.67 1.06 -21.61
C GLU A 61 8.28 1.74 -21.68
N HIS A 62 7.78 2.17 -20.51
CA HIS A 62 6.72 3.13 -20.12
C HIS A 62 5.45 3.39 -20.96
N SER A 63 5.19 2.74 -22.09
CA SER A 63 4.13 3.27 -23.01
C SER A 63 2.77 2.58 -22.96
N PHE A 64 2.61 1.44 -22.27
CA PHE A 64 1.36 0.65 -22.36
C PHE A 64 0.75 0.17 -21.05
N TYR A 65 1.46 0.24 -19.93
CA TYR A 65 0.97 -0.28 -18.66
C TYR A 65 0.53 0.87 -17.76
N HIS A 66 -0.75 0.91 -17.40
CA HIS A 66 -1.28 1.95 -16.52
C HIS A 66 -0.98 1.58 -15.05
N PRO A 67 -0.46 2.50 -14.22
CA PRO A 67 -0.14 2.24 -12.81
C PRO A 67 -1.27 1.59 -11.99
N PHE A 68 -2.53 1.96 -12.23
CA PHE A 68 -3.70 1.39 -11.54
C PHE A 68 -3.86 -0.12 -11.71
N LYS A 69 -3.33 -0.72 -12.78
CA LYS A 69 -3.34 -2.18 -12.96
C LYS A 69 -2.52 -2.91 -11.89
N ILE A 70 -1.64 -2.19 -11.19
CA ILE A 70 -0.79 -2.71 -10.12
C ILE A 70 -1.25 -2.20 -8.78
N LEU A 71 -1.57 -0.90 -8.69
CA LEU A 71 -2.00 -0.28 -7.44
C LEU A 71 -3.30 -0.88 -6.90
N HIS A 72 -4.31 -1.16 -7.72
CA HIS A 72 -5.55 -1.75 -7.20
C HIS A 72 -5.35 -3.15 -6.61
N PRO A 73 -4.71 -4.11 -7.31
CA PRO A 73 -4.37 -5.39 -6.71
C PRO A 73 -3.48 -5.26 -5.46
N TYR A 74 -2.57 -4.29 -5.46
CA TYR A 74 -1.70 -4.00 -4.32
C TYR A 74 -2.47 -3.49 -3.10
N GLU A 75 -3.36 -2.51 -3.26
CA GLU A 75 -4.27 -2.01 -2.23
C GLU A 75 -5.06 -3.15 -1.59
N TRP A 76 -5.66 -4.01 -2.41
CA TRP A 76 -6.45 -5.14 -1.94
C TRP A 76 -5.60 -6.18 -1.19
N ALA A 77 -4.37 -6.42 -1.64
CA ALA A 77 -3.46 -7.31 -0.95
C ALA A 77 -3.09 -6.77 0.44
N LEU A 78 -2.80 -5.47 0.54
CA LEU A 78 -2.49 -4.83 1.81
C LEU A 78 -3.69 -4.79 2.77
N GLU A 79 -4.89 -4.45 2.27
CA GLU A 79 -6.11 -4.44 3.08
C GLU A 79 -6.45 -5.83 3.63
N ARG A 80 -6.23 -6.90 2.86
CA ARG A 80 -6.46 -8.27 3.35
C ARG A 80 -5.45 -8.71 4.41
N LEU A 81 -4.22 -8.24 4.32
CA LEU A 81 -3.16 -8.59 5.28
C LEU A 81 -3.33 -7.84 6.60
N GLU A 82 -3.65 -6.54 6.56
CA GLU A 82 -3.79 -5.69 7.74
C GLU A 82 -5.01 -4.75 7.60
N PRO A 83 -6.24 -5.27 7.72
CA PRO A 83 -7.46 -4.52 7.41
C PRO A 83 -7.68 -3.32 8.34
N GLU A 84 -7.40 -3.47 9.64
CA GLU A 84 -7.62 -2.41 10.63
C GLU A 84 -6.65 -1.24 10.41
N TYR A 85 -5.37 -1.54 10.20
CA TYR A 85 -4.35 -0.53 9.95
C TYR A 85 -4.58 0.16 8.59
N PHE A 86 -4.93 -0.60 7.55
CA PHE A 86 -5.25 -0.06 6.23
C PHE A 86 -6.40 0.96 6.29
N ARG A 87 -7.51 0.61 6.96
CA ARG A 87 -8.65 1.53 7.11
C ARG A 87 -8.27 2.80 7.86
N LYS A 88 -7.48 2.68 8.93
CA LYS A 88 -6.99 3.83 9.70
C LYS A 88 -6.20 4.79 8.80
N MET A 89 -5.22 4.28 8.05
CA MET A 89 -4.38 5.11 7.19
C MET A 89 -5.16 5.73 6.03
N ARG A 90 -6.07 4.97 5.41
CA ARG A 90 -6.97 5.49 4.39
C ARG A 90 -7.84 6.64 4.90
N SER A 91 -8.45 6.50 6.08
CA SER A 91 -9.28 7.54 6.69
C SER A 91 -8.47 8.81 6.99
N LEU A 92 -7.26 8.66 7.51
CA LEU A 92 -6.33 9.78 7.74
C LEU A 92 -5.97 10.50 6.43
N PHE A 93 -5.64 9.75 5.38
CA PHE A 93 -5.25 10.31 4.08
C PHE A 93 -6.36 11.10 3.41
N TYR A 94 -7.58 10.57 3.40
CA TYR A 94 -8.72 11.28 2.81
C TYR A 94 -9.26 12.41 3.69
N LYS A 95 -8.70 12.62 4.90
CA LYS A 95 -9.31 13.44 5.94
C LYS A 95 -10.80 13.14 6.01
N GLU A 96 -11.16 11.85 6.05
CA GLU A 96 -12.51 11.50 6.47
C GLU A 96 -12.58 11.95 7.93
N ASP A 97 -13.00 13.20 8.12
CA ASP A 97 -13.65 13.70 9.31
C ASP A 97 -14.82 12.75 9.56
N PHE A 98 -14.55 11.62 10.20
CA PHE A 98 -15.40 11.21 11.30
C PHE A 98 -15.19 12.26 12.37
N GLY A 99 -15.72 13.47 12.11
CA GLY A 99 -15.98 14.45 13.12
C GLY A 99 -16.98 13.80 14.07
N GLU A 100 -16.44 13.12 15.07
CA GLU A 100 -16.99 13.10 16.42
C GLU A 100 -17.07 14.56 16.90
N ASP A 101 -18.02 15.31 16.32
CA ASP A 101 -18.59 16.59 16.77
C ASP A 101 -19.43 17.26 15.66
N ARG A 102 -20.19 16.49 14.87
CA ARG A 102 -21.51 17.00 14.43
C ARG A 102 -22.56 16.50 15.39
N TRP A 103 -22.59 17.14 16.56
CA TRP A 103 -23.84 17.36 17.28
C TRP A 103 -24.92 17.74 16.27
N LEU A 104 -26.02 16.98 16.27
CA LEU A 104 -27.27 17.39 15.65
C LEU A 104 -27.68 18.76 16.21
N PRO A 105 -28.14 19.67 15.35
CA PRO A 105 -29.21 20.55 15.78
C PRO A 105 -30.31 20.59 14.71
N PHE A 106 -31.44 19.98 15.08
CA PHE A 106 -32.82 20.22 14.59
C PHE A 106 -33.19 19.72 13.19
#